data_AF-A0A061IHA0-F1
#
_entry.id   AF-A0A061IHA0-F1
#
_cell.length_a   1.000
_cell.length_b   1.000
_cell.length_c   1.000
_cell.angle_alpha   90.00
_cell.angle_beta   90.00
_cell.angle_gamma   90.00
#
_symmetry.space_group_name_H-M   'P 1'
#
loop_
_entity.id
_entity.type
_entity.pdbx_description
1 polymer ?
#
loop_
_entity_poly.entity_id
_entity_poly.type
_entity_poly.pdbx_seq_one_letter_code
_entity_poly.pdbx_strand_id
1 'polypeptide(L)'
;MAEHRPELLYSYFRGAAVSIYQSTSDSGIQKQHCCWLLVTHKPCVKDDVMAALKGATSNAVLKFEPFILHVQCQTLQDAQTLHSAAVASGFRNSGITVGKRGKTMLAVRSTHGLEVPLSHQGKLMVTEEYIEFLLTIANQKMEENKKRIERFYNCLQQAMERKAISSSHSETKEKNSLLCTHKNKRNQGKAHDPSITEDHEKELEGADGLGISAALFSEED
;
A
#
# COMPACT_ATOMS: atom_id res chain seq x y z
N MET A 1 16.98 0.15 11.60
CA MET A 1 17.98 1.20 11.92
C MET A 1 17.56 2.47 11.20
N ALA A 2 17.39 3.58 11.93
CA ALA A 2 17.17 4.89 11.31
C ALA A 2 18.55 5.53 11.11
N GLU A 3 18.95 5.76 9.86
CA GLU A 3 20.22 6.42 9.54
C GLU A 3 19.93 7.89 9.23
N HIS A 4 20.55 8.81 9.97
CA HIS A 4 20.39 10.24 9.76
C HIS A 4 21.47 10.71 8.78
N ARG A 5 21.08 10.99 7.54
CA ARG A 5 21.94 11.67 6.55
C ARG A 5 21.42 13.09 6.34
N PRO A 6 22.29 14.11 6.34
CA PRO A 6 21.89 15.53 6.33
C PRO A 6 21.09 15.97 5.10
N GLU A 7 21.03 15.13 4.06
CA GLU A 7 20.29 15.39 2.82
C GLU A 7 18.89 14.74 2.78
N LEU A 8 18.55 13.91 3.78
CA LEU A 8 17.25 13.24 3.90
C LEU A 8 16.70 13.41 5.32
N LEU A 9 15.71 14.29 5.48
CA LEU A 9 15.18 14.76 6.77
C LEU A 9 14.68 13.65 7.73
N TYR A 10 14.33 12.47 7.23
CA TYR A 10 14.07 11.24 8.01
C TYR A 10 13.76 10.12 7.02
N SER A 11 14.33 8.93 7.23
CA SER A 11 13.91 7.73 6.51
C SER A 11 13.76 6.54 7.45
N TYR A 12 12.70 5.75 7.25
CA TYR A 12 12.51 4.47 7.92
C TYR A 12 12.48 3.38 6.87
N PHE A 13 13.37 2.41 6.99
CA PHE A 13 13.45 1.26 6.10
C PHE A 13 13.37 -0.03 6.91
N ARG A 14 12.51 -0.93 6.45
CA ARG A 14 12.49 -2.33 6.87
C ARG A 14 12.61 -3.18 5.62
N GLY A 15 13.66 -4.01 5.55
CA GLY A 15 13.83 -4.98 4.47
C GLY A 15 12.75 -6.04 4.48
N ALA A 16 12.61 -6.77 3.37
CA ALA A 16 11.73 -7.94 3.36
C ALA A 16 12.21 -8.99 4.35
N ALA A 17 11.28 -9.72 4.93
CA ALA A 17 11.56 -10.73 5.94
C ALA A 17 10.59 -11.91 5.82
N VAL A 18 11.10 -13.11 6.06
CA VAL A 18 10.30 -14.27 6.43
C VAL A 18 10.41 -14.43 7.93
N SER A 19 9.28 -14.66 8.59
CA SER A 19 9.21 -14.81 10.02
C SER A 19 8.22 -15.88 10.43
N ILE A 20 8.47 -16.51 11.56
CA ILE A 20 7.53 -17.36 12.26
C ILE A 20 7.35 -16.75 13.63
N TYR A 21 6.10 -16.48 14.00
CA TYR A 21 5.76 -16.01 15.33
C TYR A 21 4.61 -16.82 15.87
N GLN A 22 4.50 -16.82 17.19
CA GLN A 22 3.39 -17.42 17.90
C GLN A 22 2.60 -16.37 18.68
N SER A 23 1.29 -16.56 18.77
CA SER A 23 0.40 -15.74 19.58
C SER A 23 -0.21 -16.59 20.70
N THR A 24 -0.09 -16.10 21.94
CA THR A 24 -0.60 -16.81 23.13
C THR A 24 -2.03 -16.41 23.52
N SER A 25 -2.71 -15.56 22.75
CA SER A 25 -4.08 -15.10 23.05
C SER A 25 -5.01 -15.26 21.85
N ASP A 26 -6.18 -15.87 22.08
CA ASP A 26 -7.27 -16.01 21.10
C ASP A 26 -8.14 -14.74 20.99
N SER A 27 -7.85 -13.72 21.81
CA SER A 27 -8.64 -12.49 21.95
C SER A 27 -7.92 -11.27 21.38
N GLY A 28 -8.25 -10.94 20.12
CA GLY A 28 -7.99 -9.62 19.54
C GLY A 28 -6.54 -9.31 19.15
N ILE A 29 -6.38 -8.52 18.09
CA ILE A 29 -5.09 -8.11 17.53
C ILE A 29 -4.41 -7.13 18.49
N GLN A 30 -3.80 -7.62 19.56
CA GLN A 30 -2.89 -6.85 20.40
C GLN A 30 -1.47 -7.41 20.27
N LYS A 31 -0.53 -6.55 19.92
CA LYS A 31 0.91 -6.89 19.79
C LYS A 31 1.56 -7.32 21.12
N GLN A 32 0.82 -7.36 22.22
CA GLN A 32 1.35 -7.54 23.57
C GLN A 32 1.75 -8.99 23.90
N HIS A 33 1.50 -9.95 23.01
CA HIS A 33 1.79 -11.37 23.28
C HIS A 33 2.30 -12.13 22.05
N CYS A 34 3.09 -11.46 21.19
CA CYS A 34 3.71 -12.06 20.01
C CYS A 34 5.16 -12.48 20.34
N CYS A 35 5.43 -13.78 20.28
CA CYS A 35 6.78 -14.32 20.44
C CYS A 35 7.34 -14.74 19.08
N TRP A 36 8.47 -14.16 18.68
CA TRP A 36 9.15 -14.50 17.43
C TRP A 36 9.93 -15.80 17.60
N LEU A 37 9.59 -16.83 16.81
CA LEU A 37 10.30 -18.11 16.76
C LEU A 37 11.42 -18.10 15.72
N LEU A 38 11.22 -17.37 14.61
CA LEU A 38 12.19 -17.20 13.54
C LEU A 38 12.00 -15.83 12.88
N VAL A 39 13.09 -15.16 12.55
CA VAL A 39 13.10 -13.99 11.65
C VAL A 39 14.33 -14.08 10.76
N THR A 40 14.14 -14.05 9.44
CA THR A 40 15.24 -14.03 8.47
C THR A 40 14.99 -13.02 7.37
N HIS A 41 16.07 -12.35 6.95
CA HIS A 41 16.12 -11.44 5.80
C HIS A 41 16.77 -12.09 4.57
N LYS A 42 17.02 -13.40 4.64
CA LYS A 42 17.63 -14.22 3.59
C LYS A 42 16.63 -15.28 3.13
N PRO A 43 16.89 -15.98 2.01
CA PRO A 43 16.14 -17.17 1.66
C PRO A 43 16.07 -18.13 2.84
N CYS A 44 14.86 -18.59 3.13
CA CYS A 44 14.57 -19.42 4.28
C CYS A 44 14.80 -20.90 3.94
N VAL A 45 15.42 -21.63 4.86
CA VAL A 45 15.78 -23.04 4.72
C VAL A 45 14.86 -23.88 5.59
N LYS A 46 14.54 -25.10 5.14
CA LYS A 46 13.62 -26.01 5.83
C LYS A 46 14.04 -26.28 7.27
N ASP A 47 15.31 -26.59 7.49
CA ASP A 47 15.81 -26.99 8.81
C ASP A 47 15.60 -25.89 9.86
N ASP A 48 15.83 -24.63 9.50
CA ASP A 48 15.59 -23.48 10.39
C ASP A 48 14.11 -23.35 10.78
N VAL A 49 13.21 -23.58 9.81
CA VAL A 49 11.76 -23.53 10.04
C VAL A 49 11.30 -24.67 10.93
N MET A 50 11.76 -25.89 10.65
CA MET A 50 11.43 -27.06 11.45
C MET A 50 11.98 -26.94 12.88
N ALA A 51 13.18 -26.38 13.04
CA ALA A 51 13.73 -26.07 14.36
C ALA A 51 12.88 -25.04 15.12
N ALA A 52 12.44 -23.97 14.44
CA ALA A 52 11.58 -22.95 15.03
C ALA A 52 10.21 -23.51 15.45
N LEU A 53 9.62 -24.40 14.65
CA LEU A 53 8.31 -24.99 14.92
C LEU A 53 8.33 -26.02 16.05
N LYS A 54 9.46 -26.70 16.31
CA LYS A 54 9.60 -27.60 17.47
C LYS A 54 9.40 -26.88 18.81
N GLY A 55 9.71 -25.59 18.87
CA GLY A 55 9.52 -24.74 20.06
C GLY A 55 8.14 -24.09 20.16
N ALA A 56 7.25 -24.29 19.19
CA ALA A 56 5.94 -23.66 19.18
C ALA A 56 5.00 -24.32 20.19
N THR A 57 4.52 -23.55 21.18
CA THR A 57 3.59 -24.03 22.21
C THR A 57 2.16 -23.52 22.01
N SER A 58 1.95 -22.65 21.01
CA SER A 58 0.67 -22.00 20.72
C SER A 58 0.44 -21.92 19.21
N ASN A 59 -0.42 -20.99 18.76
CA ASN A 59 -0.72 -20.79 17.34
C ASN A 59 0.47 -20.12 16.65
N ALA A 60 1.18 -20.86 15.78
CA ALA A 60 2.31 -20.35 15.01
C ALA A 60 1.89 -20.00 13.59
N VAL A 61 2.38 -18.86 13.10
CA VAL A 61 2.08 -18.33 11.77
C VAL A 61 3.39 -18.07 11.04
N LEU A 62 3.49 -18.57 9.80
CA LEU A 62 4.53 -18.19 8.85
C LEU A 62 4.10 -16.92 8.14
N LYS A 63 4.98 -15.93 8.09
CA LYS A 63 4.71 -14.66 7.43
C LYS A 63 5.88 -14.20 6.58
N PHE A 64 5.60 -13.85 5.32
CA PHE A 64 6.47 -13.04 4.49
C PHE A 64 5.95 -11.60 4.46
N GLU A 65 6.81 -10.65 4.81
CA GLU A 65 6.54 -9.22 4.70
C GLU A 65 7.51 -8.61 3.68
N PRO A 66 7.01 -7.85 2.68
CA PRO A 66 7.86 -7.15 1.73
C PRO A 66 8.55 -5.97 2.43
N PHE A 67 9.52 -5.34 1.76
CA PHE A 67 10.14 -4.15 2.34
C PHE A 67 9.14 -2.99 2.43
N ILE A 68 9.38 -2.12 3.40
CA ILE A 68 8.65 -0.86 3.57
C ILE A 68 9.68 0.26 3.70
N LEU A 69 9.42 1.38 3.02
CA LEU A 69 10.24 2.57 3.11
C LEU A 69 9.36 3.80 3.33
N HIS A 70 9.60 4.56 4.39
CA HIS A 70 9.05 5.89 4.58
C HIS A 70 10.14 6.93 4.37
N VAL A 71 9.87 7.94 3.56
CA VAL A 71 10.82 9.01 3.22
C VAL A 71 10.17 10.36 3.47
N GLN A 72 10.83 11.21 4.25
CA GLN A 72 10.49 12.61 4.32
C GLN A 72 11.02 13.35 3.09
N CYS A 73 10.13 13.96 2.32
CA CYS A 73 10.49 14.74 1.15
C CYS A 73 10.56 16.24 1.52
N GLN A 74 11.48 16.97 0.90
CA GLN A 74 11.62 18.41 1.11
C GLN A 74 10.42 19.17 0.54
N THR A 75 9.98 18.79 -0.67
CA THR A 75 8.84 19.39 -1.35
C THR A 75 7.81 18.34 -1.77
N LEU A 76 6.58 18.79 -2.03
CA LEU A 76 5.54 17.93 -2.62
C LEU A 76 5.95 17.40 -4.00
N GLN A 77 6.66 18.21 -4.80
CA GLN A 77 7.13 17.82 -6.12
C GLN A 77 8.13 16.66 -6.07
N ASP A 78 9.03 16.67 -5.08
CA ASP A 78 9.99 15.57 -4.88
C ASP A 78 9.25 14.29 -4.46
N ALA A 79 8.24 14.42 -3.59
CA ALA A 79 7.41 13.30 -3.19
C ALA A 79 6.64 12.70 -4.37
N GLN A 80 6.09 13.52 -5.27
CA GLN A 80 5.40 13.07 -6.48
C GLN A 80 6.34 12.37 -7.45
N THR A 81 7.57 12.87 -7.60
CA THR A 81 8.60 12.25 -8.45
C THR A 81 8.97 10.86 -7.90
N LEU A 82 9.26 10.78 -6.60
CA LEU A 82 9.59 9.53 -5.92
C LEU A 82 8.42 8.54 -5.92
N HIS A 83 7.18 9.02 -5.74
CA HIS A 83 5.96 8.22 -5.84
C HIS A 83 5.77 7.64 -7.25
N SER A 84 5.99 8.43 -8.29
CA SER A 84 5.89 7.99 -9.68
C SER A 84 6.89 6.87 -9.98
N ALA A 85 8.14 7.02 -9.52
CA ALA A 85 9.16 5.96 -9.63
C ALA A 85 8.76 4.69 -8.87
N ALA A 86 8.20 4.82 -7.66
CA ALA A 86 7.71 3.70 -6.87
C ALA A 86 6.56 2.96 -7.56
N VAL A 87 5.55 3.66 -8.08
CA VAL A 87 4.42 3.06 -8.80
C VAL A 87 4.88 2.35 -10.07
N ALA A 88 5.76 2.99 -10.85
CA ALA A 88 6.35 2.38 -12.06
C ALA A 88 7.13 1.09 -11.76
N SER A 89 7.67 0.98 -10.55
CA SER A 89 8.47 -0.17 -10.09
C SER A 89 7.65 -1.26 -9.39
N GLY A 90 6.32 -1.12 -9.34
CA GLY A 90 5.40 -2.12 -8.79
C GLY A 90 4.94 -1.87 -7.36
N PHE A 91 5.25 -0.71 -6.76
CA PHE A 91 4.78 -0.32 -5.43
C PHE A 91 3.48 0.50 -5.51
N ARG A 92 2.42 -0.12 -6.05
CA ARG A 92 1.13 0.57 -6.31
C ARG A 92 0.41 1.05 -5.05
N ASN A 93 0.74 0.49 -3.89
CA ASN A 93 0.15 0.86 -2.59
C ASN A 93 0.93 1.97 -1.88
N SER A 94 1.83 2.62 -2.60
CA SER A 94 2.57 3.79 -2.13
C SER A 94 1.68 5.01 -2.10
N GLY A 95 1.87 5.88 -1.11
CA GLY A 95 1.06 7.08 -0.92
C GLY A 95 1.84 8.22 -0.27
N ILE A 96 1.39 9.45 -0.56
CA ILE A 96 1.95 10.67 0.00
C ILE A 96 1.00 11.20 1.08
N THR A 97 1.54 11.55 2.24
CA THR A 97 0.82 12.23 3.32
C THR A 97 1.44 13.60 3.55
N VAL A 98 0.62 14.64 3.55
CA VAL A 98 1.03 15.99 3.93
C VAL A 98 0.54 16.26 5.35
N GLY A 99 1.47 16.29 6.30
CA GLY A 99 1.19 16.53 7.71
C GLY A 99 1.09 18.01 8.06
N LYS A 100 0.82 18.27 9.35
CA LYS A 100 0.85 19.62 9.93
C LYS A 100 2.22 20.27 9.67
N ARG A 101 2.23 21.59 9.47
CA ARG A 101 3.44 22.38 9.14
C ARG A 101 4.11 22.00 7.81
N GLY A 102 3.36 21.42 6.86
CA GLY A 102 3.84 21.13 5.50
C GLY A 102 4.77 19.91 5.40
N LYS A 103 4.86 19.07 6.44
CA LYS A 103 5.72 17.88 6.43
C LYS A 103 5.20 16.87 5.40
N THR A 104 5.92 16.70 4.29
CA THR A 104 5.55 15.75 3.23
C THR A 104 6.23 14.41 3.46
N MET A 105 5.44 13.34 3.55
CA MET A 105 5.91 11.97 3.79
C MET A 105 5.46 11.06 2.66
N LEU A 106 6.40 10.36 2.04
CA LEU A 106 6.08 9.25 1.13
C LEU A 106 6.21 7.93 1.88
N ALA A 107 5.20 7.07 1.75
CA ALA A 107 5.29 5.66 2.13
C ALA A 107 5.34 4.79 0.88
N VAL A 108 6.45 4.08 0.66
CA VAL A 108 6.63 3.08 -0.39
C VAL A 108 6.30 1.70 0.17
N ARG A 109 5.26 1.07 -0.40
CA ARG A 109 4.68 -0.18 0.12
C ARG A 109 4.25 -1.12 -1.01
N SER A 110 4.22 -2.42 -0.70
CA SER A 110 3.77 -3.49 -1.60
C SER A 110 2.64 -4.28 -0.93
N THR A 111 1.75 -4.85 -1.73
CA THR A 111 0.76 -5.87 -1.29
C THR A 111 1.31 -7.29 -1.33
N HIS A 112 2.56 -7.46 -1.76
CA HIS A 112 3.20 -8.76 -1.88
C HIS A 112 3.47 -9.35 -0.49
N GLY A 113 2.51 -10.08 0.08
CA GLY A 113 2.63 -10.77 1.36
C GLY A 113 2.40 -12.27 1.26
N LEU A 114 2.64 -12.97 2.36
CA LEU A 114 2.20 -14.34 2.65
C LEU A 114 1.96 -14.41 4.16
N GLU A 115 0.84 -14.98 4.58
CA GLU A 115 0.56 -15.24 5.99
C GLU A 115 -0.22 -16.55 6.07
N VAL A 116 0.35 -17.55 6.74
CA VAL A 116 -0.20 -18.91 6.77
C VAL A 116 -0.08 -19.48 8.18
N PRO A 117 -1.20 -19.87 8.83
CA PRO A 117 -1.15 -20.58 10.10
C PRO A 117 -0.54 -21.97 9.89
N LEU A 118 0.45 -22.32 10.71
CA LEU A 118 1.16 -23.60 10.66
C LEU A 118 0.77 -24.52 11.81
N SER A 119 0.55 -23.97 13.00
CA SER A 119 0.13 -24.74 14.18
C SER A 119 -1.10 -24.15 14.83
N HIS A 120 -1.87 -25.02 15.49
CA HIS A 120 -2.99 -24.63 16.34
C HIS A 120 -2.79 -25.25 17.72
N GLN A 121 -2.80 -24.42 18.77
CA GLN A 121 -2.59 -24.86 20.16
C GLN A 121 -1.32 -25.73 20.32
N GLY A 122 -0.22 -25.33 19.68
CA GLY A 122 1.06 -26.06 19.70
C GLY A 122 1.11 -27.31 18.82
N LYS A 123 -0.01 -27.78 18.27
CA LYS A 123 -0.04 -28.91 17.33
C LYS A 123 0.23 -28.41 15.91
N LEU A 124 1.24 -28.97 15.24
CA LEU A 124 1.49 -28.73 13.82
C LEU A 124 0.32 -29.26 12.98
N MET A 125 -0.27 -28.40 12.14
CA MET A 125 -1.48 -28.71 11.36
C MET A 125 -1.18 -29.01 9.89
N VAL A 126 0.08 -28.87 9.48
CA VAL A 126 0.52 -29.01 8.09
C VAL A 126 1.60 -30.10 7.96
N THR A 127 1.72 -30.69 6.77
CA THR A 127 2.79 -31.65 6.47
C THR A 127 4.11 -30.93 6.20
N GLU A 128 5.21 -31.66 6.33
CA GLU A 128 6.55 -31.15 5.99
C GLU A 128 6.65 -30.77 4.51
N GLU A 129 6.03 -31.56 3.62
CA GLU A 129 5.92 -31.27 2.18
C GLU A 129 5.22 -29.93 1.91
N TYR A 130 4.18 -29.61 2.67
CA TYR A 130 3.50 -28.33 2.57
C TYR A 130 4.39 -27.17 3.04
N ILE A 131 5.21 -27.39 4.08
CA ILE A 131 6.18 -26.39 4.54
C ILE A 131 7.22 -26.11 3.43
N GLU A 132 7.75 -27.14 2.77
CA GLU A 132 8.67 -26.96 1.64
C GLU A 132 8.05 -26.16 0.49
N PHE A 133 6.79 -26.43 0.17
CA PHE A 133 6.02 -25.65 -0.80
C PHE A 133 5.88 -24.17 -0.37
N LEU A 134 5.52 -23.91 0.88
CA LEU A 134 5.42 -22.55 1.42
C LEU A 134 6.76 -21.81 1.38
N LEU A 135 7.87 -22.50 1.68
CA LEU A 135 9.21 -21.94 1.62
C LEU A 135 9.61 -21.58 0.19
N THR A 136 9.25 -22.42 -0.77
CA THR A 136 9.45 -22.13 -2.20
C THR A 136 8.73 -20.84 -2.58
N ILE A 137 7.46 -20.68 -2.19
CA ILE A 137 6.71 -19.45 -2.41
C ILE A 137 7.40 -18.28 -1.71
N ALA A 138 7.65 -18.37 -0.39
CA ALA A 138 8.21 -17.27 0.39
C ALA A 138 9.56 -16.79 -0.17
N ASN A 139 10.42 -17.71 -0.62
CA ASN A 139 11.69 -17.39 -1.25
C ASN A 139 11.52 -16.73 -2.62
N GLN A 140 10.55 -17.18 -3.44
CA GLN A 140 10.20 -16.48 -4.69
C GLN A 140 9.70 -15.05 -4.41
N LYS A 141 8.90 -14.85 -3.35
CA LYS A 141 8.44 -13.51 -2.95
C LYS A 141 9.59 -12.61 -2.52
N MET A 142 10.57 -13.16 -1.80
CA MET A 142 11.80 -12.45 -1.41
C MET A 142 12.59 -11.98 -2.63
N GLU A 143 12.78 -12.85 -3.61
CA GLU A 143 13.52 -12.55 -4.83
C GLU A 143 12.78 -11.50 -5.69
N GLU A 144 11.47 -11.64 -5.88
CA GLU A 144 10.67 -10.63 -6.59
C GLU A 144 10.70 -9.28 -5.85
N ASN A 145 10.67 -9.28 -4.52
CA ASN A 145 10.81 -8.06 -3.73
C ASN A 145 12.17 -7.38 -3.99
N LYS A 146 13.26 -8.14 -4.05
CA LYS A 146 14.60 -7.62 -4.39
C LYS A 146 14.62 -6.99 -5.79
N LYS A 147 14.07 -7.67 -6.81
CA LYS A 147 13.95 -7.14 -8.17
C LYS A 147 13.14 -5.84 -8.24
N ARG A 148 12.08 -5.72 -7.43
CA ARG A 148 11.30 -4.47 -7.36
C ARG A 148 12.09 -3.33 -6.71
N ILE A 149 12.87 -3.61 -5.66
CA ILE A 149 13.78 -2.63 -5.05
C ILE A 149 14.78 -2.12 -6.10
N GLU A 150 15.41 -3.03 -6.84
CA GLU A 150 16.39 -2.67 -7.87
C GLU A 150 15.76 -1.83 -8.98
N ARG A 151 14.58 -2.22 -9.48
CA ARG A 151 13.82 -1.40 -10.44
C ARG A 151 13.50 -0.02 -9.91
N PHE A 152 13.08 0.08 -8.65
CA PHE A 152 12.77 1.36 -8.00
C PHE A 152 14.00 2.26 -7.91
N TYR A 153 15.14 1.71 -7.51
CA TYR A 153 16.39 2.44 -7.48
C TYR A 153 16.76 2.99 -8.87
N ASN A 154 16.70 2.16 -9.91
CA ASN A 154 17.01 2.55 -11.28
C ASN A 154 16.03 3.62 -11.82
N CYS A 155 14.72 3.45 -11.59
CA CYS A 155 13.71 4.43 -11.99
C CYS A 155 13.91 5.78 -11.30
N LEU A 156 14.33 5.77 -10.03
CA LEU A 156 14.61 6.98 -9.28
C LEU A 156 15.85 7.70 -9.82
N GLN A 157 16.94 6.98 -10.10
CA GLN A 157 18.14 7.56 -10.70
C GLN A 157 17.82 8.26 -12.03
N GLN A 158 17.09 7.59 -12.92
CA GLN A 158 16.66 8.18 -14.20
C GLN A 158 15.80 9.43 -14.02
N ALA A 159 14.91 9.44 -13.02
CA ALA A 159 14.07 10.60 -12.73
C ALA A 159 14.90 11.80 -12.24
N MET A 160 15.94 11.56 -11.45
CA MET A 160 16.87 12.59 -10.97
C MET A 160 17.71 13.16 -12.10
N GLU A 161 18.22 12.32 -13.01
CA GLU A 161 18.98 12.75 -14.19
C GLU A 161 18.14 13.65 -15.12
N ARG A 162 16.89 13.27 -15.38
CA ARG A 162 15.96 14.09 -16.20
C ARG A 162 15.71 15.46 -15.56
N LYS A 163 15.61 15.53 -14.23
CA LYS A 163 15.42 16.79 -13.50
C LYS A 163 16.64 17.71 -13.67
N ALA A 164 17.85 17.15 -13.56
CA ALA A 164 19.10 17.91 -13.74
C ALA A 164 19.25 18.49 -15.16
N ILE A 165 18.87 17.73 -16.19
CA ILE A 165 18.89 18.18 -17.60
C ILE A 165 17.82 19.25 -17.85
N SER A 166 16.66 19.16 -17.20
CA SER A 166 15.61 20.18 -17.36
C SER A 166 15.97 21.52 -16.74
N SER A 167 16.74 21.54 -15.63
CA SER A 167 17.20 22.77 -14.97
C SER A 167 18.29 23.52 -15.74
N SER A 168 19.09 22.85 -16.57
CA SER A 168 20.12 23.50 -17.39
C SER A 168 19.56 24.11 -18.69
N HIS A 169 18.38 23.69 -19.15
CA HIS A 169 17.74 24.23 -20.35
C HIS A 169 16.74 25.38 -20.10
N SER A 170 16.39 25.66 -18.84
CA SER A 170 15.45 26.74 -18.48
C SER A 170 16.06 28.15 -18.47
N GLU A 171 17.39 28.31 -18.61
CA GLU A 171 18.02 29.64 -18.69
C GLU A 171 17.98 30.28 -20.10
N THR A 172 17.36 29.64 -21.11
CA THR A 172 17.35 30.19 -22.49
C THR A 172 15.98 30.30 -23.17
N LYS A 173 14.87 30.11 -22.47
CA LYS A 173 13.53 30.33 -23.04
C LYS A 173 12.61 31.09 -22.11
N GLU A 174 12.95 32.36 -21.90
CA GLU A 174 11.94 33.37 -21.63
C GLU A 174 11.46 33.97 -22.96
N LYS A 175 10.13 33.93 -23.14
CA LYS A 175 9.28 34.48 -24.22
C LYS A 175 8.69 33.48 -25.24
N ASN A 176 7.36 33.46 -25.19
CA ASN A 176 6.36 32.97 -26.15
C ASN A 176 5.84 31.53 -25.98
N SER A 177 4.79 31.35 -25.17
CA SER A 177 3.43 31.31 -25.73
C SER A 177 2.37 31.35 -24.62
N LEU A 178 1.44 32.29 -24.74
CA LEU A 178 0.24 32.42 -23.94
C LEU A 178 -0.82 31.38 -24.33
N LEU A 179 -1.56 30.92 -23.31
CA LEU A 179 -2.92 30.35 -23.30
C LEU A 179 -3.24 29.07 -24.10
N CYS A 180 -3.69 28.05 -23.37
CA CYS A 180 -4.88 27.27 -23.74
C CYS A 180 -5.74 27.02 -22.49
N THR A 181 -6.77 27.86 -22.33
CA THR A 181 -7.85 27.66 -21.36
C THR A 181 -8.87 26.68 -21.98
N HIS A 182 -8.89 25.42 -21.54
CA HIS A 182 -10.01 24.54 -21.87
C HIS A 182 -11.23 24.91 -21.02
N LYS A 183 -12.09 25.78 -21.57
CA LYS A 183 -13.45 26.00 -21.06
C LYS A 183 -14.35 24.86 -21.55
N ASN A 184 -14.81 24.00 -20.65
CA ASN A 184 -15.91 23.07 -20.94
C ASN A 184 -17.21 23.86 -21.12
N LYS A 185 -17.72 23.91 -22.35
CA LYS A 185 -19.01 24.52 -22.68
C LYS A 185 -20.10 23.47 -22.53
N ARG A 186 -20.98 23.71 -21.55
CA ARG A 186 -22.22 22.98 -21.26
C ARG A 186 -23.21 23.28 -22.37
N ASN A 187 -23.67 22.28 -23.13
CA ASN A 187 -24.78 22.44 -24.06
C ASN A 187 -26.08 22.02 -23.37
N GLN A 188 -26.95 22.99 -23.10
CA GLN A 188 -28.39 22.78 -22.93
C GLN A 188 -29.03 22.85 -24.32
N GLY A 189 -29.75 21.81 -24.71
CA GLY A 189 -30.66 21.82 -25.85
C GLY A 189 -32.08 21.56 -25.35
N LYS A 190 -32.87 22.64 -25.24
CA LYS A 190 -34.34 22.59 -25.23
C LYS A 190 -34.80 22.49 -26.68
N ALA A 191 -35.67 21.54 -26.99
CA ALA A 191 -36.55 21.62 -28.17
C ALA A 191 -37.92 21.08 -27.78
N HIS A 192 -38.93 21.81 -28.25
CA HIS A 192 -40.32 21.82 -27.84
C HIS A 192 -41.14 20.81 -28.66
N ASP A 193 -42.23 20.36 -28.04
CA ASP A 193 -43.30 19.45 -28.50
C ASP A 193 -44.10 19.99 -29.71
N PRO A 194 -44.82 19.13 -30.45
CA PRO A 194 -46.28 19.19 -30.33
C PRO A 194 -47.04 17.83 -30.35
N SER A 195 -47.91 17.62 -29.33
CA SER A 195 -49.39 17.37 -29.37
C SER A 195 -49.94 16.36 -30.42
N ILE A 196 -50.89 15.41 -30.23
CA ILE A 196 -52.19 15.22 -29.50
C ILE A 196 -52.46 13.66 -29.62
N THR A 197 -53.02 12.85 -28.70
CA THR A 197 -54.44 12.69 -28.26
C THR A 197 -54.57 11.63 -27.14
N GLU A 198 -55.65 11.81 -26.38
CA GLU A 198 -56.11 11.18 -25.14
C GLU A 198 -56.53 9.70 -25.26
N ASP A 199 -56.44 8.93 -24.16
CA ASP A 199 -57.63 8.42 -23.46
C ASP A 199 -57.30 7.67 -22.13
N HIS A 200 -58.03 8.10 -21.08
CA HIS A 200 -58.49 7.50 -19.80
C HIS A 200 -58.23 5.99 -19.53
N GLU A 201 -58.12 5.42 -18.31
CA GLU A 201 -58.30 5.77 -16.89
C GLU A 201 -57.94 4.50 -16.07
N LYS A 202 -57.30 4.63 -14.89
CA LYS A 202 -57.74 4.09 -13.58
C LYS A 202 -56.63 4.07 -12.52
N GLU A 203 -57.00 4.60 -11.37
CA GLU A 203 -56.28 4.75 -10.11
C GLU A 203 -55.94 3.40 -9.42
N LEU A 204 -54.87 3.36 -8.61
CA LEU A 204 -54.95 3.40 -7.13
C LEU A 204 -53.57 3.19 -6.47
N GLU A 205 -53.15 4.22 -5.75
CA GLU A 205 -52.51 4.29 -4.43
C GLU A 205 -51.35 3.35 -3.99
N GLY A 206 -50.32 4.00 -3.43
CA GLY A 206 -49.27 3.38 -2.60
C GLY A 206 -48.05 4.27 -2.36
N ALA A 207 -48.19 5.31 -1.53
CA ALA A 207 -47.10 6.05 -0.87
C ALA A 207 -46.38 5.13 0.15
N ASP A 208 -45.14 5.28 0.64
CA ASP A 208 -44.21 6.38 0.94
C ASP A 208 -42.76 5.82 0.73
N GLY A 209 -41.68 6.55 0.51
CA GLY A 209 -41.34 7.90 0.95
C GLY A 209 -40.34 7.86 2.12
N LEU A 210 -39.18 8.51 1.93
CA LEU A 210 -38.18 8.94 2.93
C LEU A 210 -37.13 7.90 3.35
N GLY A 211 -35.85 8.23 3.50
CA GLY A 211 -35.22 9.54 3.63
C GLY A 211 -34.01 9.42 4.56
N ILE A 212 -32.93 10.07 4.18
CA ILE A 212 -31.60 10.17 4.81
C ILE A 212 -31.67 10.54 6.30
N SER A 213 -30.78 9.97 7.13
CA SER A 213 -30.07 10.75 8.16
C SER A 213 -28.81 10.04 8.66
N ALA A 214 -27.69 10.79 8.64
CA ALA A 214 -26.52 10.56 9.45
C ALA A 214 -26.60 11.48 10.68
N ALA A 215 -26.29 10.98 11.89
CA ALA A 215 -25.56 11.72 12.92
C ALA A 215 -25.57 11.02 14.31
N LEU A 216 -24.38 11.09 14.93
CA LEU A 216 -24.09 11.38 16.34
C LEU A 216 -24.20 10.32 17.46
N PHE A 217 -23.04 10.18 18.13
CA PHE A 217 -22.73 9.82 19.53
C PHE A 217 -23.88 9.78 20.56
N SER A 218 -23.93 8.74 21.42
CA SER A 218 -23.39 8.75 22.79
C SER A 218 -23.74 7.47 23.58
N GLU A 219 -22.76 7.03 24.38
CA GLU A 219 -22.72 6.40 25.72
C GLU A 219 -23.83 5.49 26.32
N GLU A 220 -23.31 4.52 27.10
CA GLU A 220 -23.90 3.69 28.19
C GLU A 220 -24.89 2.58 27.76
N ASP A 221 -24.82 1.33 28.26
CA ASP A 221 -24.34 0.76 29.54
C ASP A 221 -23.33 -0.40 29.42
#